data_AF-F3APD1-F1
#
_entry.id   AF-F3APD1-F1
#
_cell.length_a   1.000
_cell.length_b   1.000
_cell.length_c   1.000
_cell.angle_alpha   90.00
_cell.angle_beta   90.00
_cell.angle_gamma   90.00
#
_symmetry.space_group_name_H-M   'P 1'
#
loop_
_entity.id
_entity.type
_entity.pdbx_description
1 polymer ?
#
loop_
_entity_poly.entity_id
_entity_poly.type
_entity_poly.pdbx_seq_one_letter_code
_entity_poly.pdbx_strand_id
1 'polypeptide(L)'
;MYLPDEKSIVGRNLQILINQKNWSIKQAAKELNYDRMNLSKMLSGSQNFRIKTLVKFAHFFDVPVFLLFNRLFEDEQYRKNFSFVDEDYMHVFRVNFKATSVKQSLIALDSTTVSHIINGRRNNPTISTLHQFAEYSNTSLSELFKTEIDKIIIKQKEEDDI
;
A
#
# COMPACT_ATOMS: atom_id res chain seq x y z
N MET A 1 -5.36 21.16 7.05
CA MET A 1 -4.19 20.32 7.36
C MET A 1 -4.03 19.34 6.21
N TYR A 2 -3.01 19.50 5.35
CA TYR A 2 -2.81 18.65 4.18
C TYR A 2 -2.37 17.27 4.70
N LEU A 3 -3.21 16.24 4.53
CA LEU A 3 -2.78 14.87 4.81
C LEU A 3 -1.64 14.56 3.82
N PRO A 4 -0.48 14.06 4.26
CA PRO A 4 0.57 13.64 3.34
C PRO A 4 -0.02 12.67 2.32
N ASP A 5 0.29 12.89 1.04
CA ASP A 5 -0.21 12.05 -0.03
C ASP A 5 0.31 10.61 0.15
N GLU A 6 -0.50 9.62 -0.24
CA GLU A 6 -0.18 8.19 -0.05
C GLU A 6 1.19 7.79 -0.64
N LYS A 7 1.65 8.47 -1.70
CA LYS A 7 2.96 8.17 -2.31
C LYS A 7 4.09 8.64 -1.41
N SER A 8 3.95 9.80 -0.77
CA SER A 8 4.91 10.31 0.21
C SER A 8 5.02 9.40 1.44
N ILE A 9 3.90 8.83 1.91
CA ILE A 9 3.91 7.85 3.01
C ILE A 9 4.69 6.60 2.58
N VAL A 10 4.36 6.02 1.43
CA VAL A 10 5.07 4.86 0.88
C VAL A 10 6.55 5.16 0.67
N GLY A 11 6.89 6.33 0.13
CA GLY A 11 8.27 6.73 -0.12
C GLY A 11 9.11 6.79 1.16
N ARG A 12 8.57 7.41 2.22
CA ARG A 12 9.19 7.44 3.55
C ARG A 12 9.37 6.03 4.13
N ASN A 13 8.32 5.21 4.05
CA ASN A 13 8.33 3.86 4.63
C ASN A 13 9.34 2.93 3.92
N LEU A 14 9.44 3.01 2.58
CA LEU A 14 10.48 2.31 1.83
C LEU A 14 11.88 2.84 2.14
N GLN A 15 12.04 4.14 2.35
CA GLN A 15 13.34 4.71 2.74
C GLN A 15 13.83 4.14 4.08
N ILE A 16 12.93 3.94 5.05
CA ILE A 16 13.25 3.29 6.33
C ILE A 16 13.79 1.87 6.09
N LEU A 17 13.11 1.07 5.27
CA LEU A 17 13.53 -0.31 4.96
C LEU A 17 14.89 -0.35 4.24
N ILE A 18 15.12 0.56 3.29
CA ILE A 18 16.42 0.69 2.59
C ILE A 18 17.53 1.05 3.58
N ASN A 19 17.27 1.98 4.51
CA ASN A 19 18.23 2.42 5.51
C ASN A 19 18.58 1.29 6.50
N GLN A 20 17.61 0.46 6.88
CA GLN A 20 17.85 -0.71 7.75
C GLN A 20 18.80 -1.74 7.14
N LYS A 21 18.86 -1.81 5.81
CA LYS A 21 19.83 -2.65 5.08
C LYS A 21 21.18 -1.96 4.87
N ASN A 22 21.36 -0.72 5.36
CA ASN A 22 22.51 0.14 5.10
C ASN A 22 22.80 0.37 3.61
N TRP A 23 21.74 0.45 2.79
CA TRP A 23 21.88 0.58 1.34
C TRP A 23 21.80 2.03 0.87
N SER A 24 22.65 2.37 -0.10
CA SER A 24 22.42 3.56 -0.93
C SER A 24 21.25 3.33 -1.88
N ILE A 25 20.65 4.42 -2.40
CA ILE A 25 19.59 4.33 -3.43
C ILE A 25 20.07 3.55 -4.67
N LYS A 26 21.35 3.69 -5.05
CA LYS A 26 21.94 2.94 -6.16
C LYS A 26 21.94 1.43 -5.88
N GLN A 27 22.30 1.02 -4.67
CA GLN A 27 22.27 -0.38 -4.27
C GLN A 27 20.82 -0.89 -4.21
N ALA A 28 19.93 -0.16 -3.55
CA ALA A 28 18.52 -0.54 -3.45
C ALA A 28 17.86 -0.71 -4.82
N ALA A 29 18.12 0.19 -5.77
CA ALA A 29 17.62 0.07 -7.14
C ALA A 29 18.10 -1.21 -7.84
N LYS A 30 19.38 -1.58 -7.63
CA LYS A 30 19.94 -2.83 -8.15
C LYS A 30 19.27 -4.05 -7.53
N GLU A 31 19.17 -4.11 -6.20
CA GLU A 31 18.58 -5.26 -5.47
C GLU A 31 17.09 -5.42 -5.78
N LEU A 32 16.34 -4.32 -5.85
CA LEU A 32 14.92 -4.33 -6.21
C LEU A 32 14.67 -4.57 -7.70
N ASN A 33 15.73 -4.63 -8.52
CA ASN A 33 15.67 -4.65 -9.98
C ASN A 33 14.67 -3.59 -10.49
N TYR A 34 14.98 -2.33 -10.17
CA TYR A 34 14.16 -1.17 -10.49
C TYR A 34 15.05 -0.01 -10.92
N ASP A 35 14.53 0.89 -11.77
CA ASP A 35 15.31 2.04 -12.22
C ASP A 35 15.62 2.98 -11.04
N ARG A 36 16.89 3.41 -10.95
CA ARG A 36 17.38 4.24 -9.85
C ARG A 36 16.69 5.60 -9.80
N MET A 37 16.46 6.23 -10.95
CA MET A 37 15.84 7.56 -11.01
C MET A 37 14.37 7.48 -10.58
N ASN A 38 13.65 6.46 -11.08
CA ASN A 38 12.28 6.17 -10.68
C ASN A 38 12.18 5.79 -9.20
N LEU A 39 13.14 5.03 -8.65
CA LEU A 39 13.18 4.74 -7.22
C LEU A 39 13.34 6.03 -6.43
N SER A 40 14.28 6.89 -6.80
CA SER A 40 14.50 8.17 -6.13
C SER A 40 13.25 9.05 -6.12
N LYS A 41 12.52 9.11 -7.25
CA LYS A 41 11.29 9.88 -7.36
C LYS A 41 10.11 9.26 -6.60
N MET A 42 10.07 7.94 -6.50
CA MET A 42 9.09 7.20 -5.69
C MET A 42 9.33 7.45 -4.20
N LEU A 43 10.59 7.38 -3.74
CA LEU A 43 10.97 7.66 -2.36
C LEU A 43 10.65 9.10 -1.94
N SER A 44 10.73 10.06 -2.86
CA SER A 44 10.33 11.45 -2.61
C SER A 44 8.82 11.73 -2.78
N GLY A 45 8.00 10.73 -3.10
CA GLY A 45 6.55 10.89 -3.37
C GLY A 45 6.21 11.59 -4.70
N SER A 46 7.21 12.06 -5.44
CA SER A 46 7.02 12.85 -6.67
C SER A 46 6.53 12.02 -7.86
N GLN A 47 6.79 10.71 -7.88
CA GLN A 47 6.36 9.82 -8.95
C GLN A 47 5.25 8.88 -8.50
N ASN A 48 4.21 8.77 -9.33
CA ASN A 48 3.18 7.77 -9.17
C ASN A 48 3.69 6.39 -9.65
N PHE A 49 3.22 5.32 -9.02
CA PHE A 49 3.65 3.95 -9.28
C PHE A 49 2.45 3.02 -9.24
N ARG A 50 2.65 1.78 -9.71
CA ARG A 50 1.58 0.78 -9.80
C ARG A 50 1.63 -0.18 -8.62
N ILE A 51 0.48 -0.74 -8.27
CA ILE A 51 0.34 -1.66 -7.14
C ILE A 51 1.27 -2.88 -7.27
N LYS A 52 1.46 -3.46 -8.47
CA LYS A 52 2.38 -4.60 -8.64
C LYS A 52 3.83 -4.26 -8.28
N THR A 53 4.27 -3.04 -8.54
CA THR A 53 5.60 -2.58 -8.12
C THR A 53 5.70 -2.55 -6.61
N LEU A 54 4.66 -2.03 -5.94
CA LEU A 54 4.63 -1.96 -4.48
C LEU A 54 4.59 -3.36 -3.84
N VAL A 55 3.77 -4.27 -4.36
CA VAL A 55 3.70 -5.67 -3.90
C VAL A 55 5.04 -6.36 -4.05
N LYS A 56 5.75 -6.14 -5.17
CA LYS A 56 7.11 -6.68 -5.35
C LYS A 56 8.08 -6.18 -4.27
N PHE A 57 8.00 -4.91 -3.89
CA PHE A 57 8.87 -4.35 -2.86
C PHE A 57 8.47 -4.85 -1.46
N ALA A 58 7.17 -4.92 -1.18
CA ALA A 58 6.62 -5.47 0.05
C ALA A 58 7.11 -6.91 0.27
N HIS A 59 7.02 -7.75 -0.75
CA HIS A 59 7.55 -9.11 -0.74
C HIS A 59 9.06 -9.14 -0.53
N PHE A 60 9.82 -8.32 -1.27
CA PHE A 60 11.29 -8.28 -1.13
C PHE A 60 11.76 -7.93 0.29
N PHE A 61 11.08 -7.01 0.96
CA PHE A 61 11.42 -6.59 2.32
C PHE A 61 10.76 -7.44 3.42
N ASP A 62 9.94 -8.42 3.05
CA ASP A 62 9.07 -9.18 3.97
C ASP A 62 8.21 -8.30 4.87
N VAL A 63 7.46 -7.38 4.25
CA VAL A 63 6.57 -6.45 4.93
C VAL A 63 5.19 -6.49 4.27
N PRO A 64 4.08 -6.49 5.03
CA PRO A 64 2.73 -6.38 4.47
C PRO A 64 2.53 -5.12 3.64
N VAL A 65 1.76 -5.22 2.55
CA VAL A 65 1.47 -4.08 1.69
C VAL A 65 0.75 -2.96 2.43
N PHE A 66 -0.17 -3.29 3.36
CA PHE A 66 -0.92 -2.29 4.11
C PHE A 66 -0.04 -1.39 4.97
N LEU A 67 1.06 -1.94 5.53
CA LEU A 67 1.98 -1.21 6.38
C LEU A 67 2.76 -0.14 5.60
N LEU A 68 3.01 -0.35 4.31
CA LEU A 68 3.68 0.67 3.48
C LEU A 68 2.85 1.96 3.34
N PHE A 69 1.54 1.90 3.58
CA PHE A 69 0.65 3.07 3.66
C PHE A 69 0.36 3.55 5.10
N ASN A 70 0.88 2.86 6.11
CA ASN A 70 0.57 3.15 7.50
C ASN A 70 1.52 4.22 8.05
N ARG A 71 1.00 5.16 8.86
CA ARG A 71 1.81 6.20 9.52
C ARG A 71 2.54 5.71 10.76
N LEU A 72 2.04 4.65 11.39
CA LEU A 72 2.71 3.95 12.49
C LEU A 72 3.85 3.08 11.99
N PHE A 73 4.17 3.13 10.70
CA PHE A 73 5.26 2.35 10.14
C PHE A 73 6.58 2.62 10.84
N GLU A 74 6.85 3.78 11.44
CA GLU A 74 8.14 4.02 12.13
C GLU A 74 8.32 3.18 13.39
N ASP A 75 7.22 2.75 14.02
CA ASP A 75 7.25 1.87 15.17
C ASP A 75 7.72 0.48 14.76
N GLU A 76 8.97 0.17 15.08
CA GLU A 76 9.58 -1.12 14.78
C GLU A 76 8.95 -2.28 15.51
N GLN A 77 8.51 -2.06 16.76
CA GLN A 77 7.84 -3.11 17.53
C GLN A 77 6.52 -3.45 16.87
N TYR A 78 5.74 -2.43 16.47
CA TYR A 78 4.49 -2.63 15.72
C TYR A 78 4.74 -3.36 14.39
N ARG A 79 5.71 -2.92 13.58
CA ARG A 79 6.01 -3.54 12.28
C ARG A 79 6.38 -5.02 12.38
N LYS A 80 7.17 -5.41 13.38
CA LYS A 80 7.70 -6.78 13.55
C LYS A 80 6.61 -7.84 13.78
N ASN A 81 5.40 -7.41 14.06
CA ASN A 81 4.27 -8.32 14.28
C ASN A 81 3.65 -8.84 12.98
N PHE A 82 4.08 -8.30 11.85
CA PHE A 82 3.52 -8.62 10.56
C PHE A 82 4.62 -9.01 9.59
N SER A 83 4.33 -9.98 8.74
CA SER A 83 5.18 -10.41 7.62
C SER A 83 4.40 -10.29 6.32
N PHE A 84 5.10 -10.32 5.18
CA PHE A 84 4.43 -10.30 3.90
C PHE A 84 3.53 -11.54 3.73
N VAL A 85 2.32 -11.33 3.21
CA VAL A 85 1.40 -12.39 2.83
C VAL A 85 1.30 -12.44 1.31
N ASP A 86 1.53 -13.61 0.71
CA ASP A 86 1.44 -13.82 -0.74
C ASP A 86 -0.03 -14.00 -1.16
N GLU A 87 -0.65 -12.89 -1.58
CA GLU A 87 -2.08 -12.81 -1.92
C GLU A 87 -2.32 -11.99 -3.21
N ASP A 88 -3.49 -12.17 -3.84
CA ASP A 88 -3.94 -11.22 -4.86
C ASP A 88 -4.40 -9.92 -4.19
N TYR A 89 -3.46 -8.98 -4.00
CA TYR A 89 -3.75 -7.70 -3.38
C TYR A 89 -4.82 -6.86 -4.08
N MET A 90 -5.08 -7.09 -5.38
CA MET A 90 -6.22 -6.45 -6.04
C MET A 90 -7.54 -7.15 -5.72
N HIS A 91 -7.53 -8.45 -5.45
CA HIS A 91 -8.68 -9.15 -4.86
C HIS A 91 -8.94 -8.64 -3.44
N VAL A 92 -7.93 -8.59 -2.57
CA VAL A 92 -8.01 -8.04 -1.20
C VAL A 92 -8.61 -6.64 -1.23
N PHE A 93 -8.06 -5.76 -2.06
CA PHE A 93 -8.57 -4.40 -2.26
C PHE A 93 -10.05 -4.37 -2.63
N ARG A 94 -10.48 -5.19 -3.60
CA ARG A 94 -11.87 -5.23 -4.04
C ARG A 94 -12.81 -5.72 -2.94
N VAL A 95 -12.42 -6.76 -2.20
CA VAL A 95 -13.23 -7.32 -1.10
C VAL A 95 -13.40 -6.26 -0.02
N ASN A 96 -12.30 -5.66 0.43
CA ASN A 96 -12.32 -4.62 1.45
C ASN A 96 -13.09 -3.38 0.99
N PHE A 97 -12.90 -2.95 -0.26
CA PHE A 97 -13.66 -1.80 -0.80
C PHE A 97 -15.16 -2.09 -0.86
N LYS A 98 -15.58 -3.29 -1.29
CA LYS A 98 -17.01 -3.66 -1.33
C LYS A 98 -17.64 -3.65 0.06
N ALA A 99 -16.88 -3.96 1.11
CA ALA A 99 -17.36 -3.90 2.49
C ALA A 99 -17.69 -2.46 2.95
N THR A 100 -17.12 -1.43 2.32
CA THR A 100 -17.43 -0.02 2.64
C THR A 100 -18.83 0.44 2.22
N SER A 101 -19.55 -0.36 1.43
CA SER A 101 -20.89 -0.06 0.90
C SER A 101 -21.00 1.22 0.05
N VAL A 102 -19.88 1.81 -0.37
CA VAL A 102 -19.85 3.01 -1.21
C VAL A 102 -20.30 2.71 -2.64
N LYS A 103 -21.19 3.56 -3.17
CA LYS A 103 -21.65 3.47 -4.54
C LYS A 103 -20.53 3.83 -5.50
N GLN A 104 -20.26 2.95 -6.48
CA GLN A 104 -19.25 3.16 -7.52
C GLN A 104 -19.41 4.49 -8.28
N SER A 105 -20.65 4.97 -8.44
CA SER A 105 -20.97 6.24 -9.11
C SER A 105 -20.47 7.49 -8.38
N LEU A 106 -20.07 7.37 -7.12
CA LEU A 106 -19.56 8.50 -6.33
C LEU A 106 -18.06 8.70 -6.50
N ILE A 107 -17.35 7.73 -7.05
CA ILE A 107 -15.90 7.79 -7.24
C ILE A 107 -15.60 8.73 -8.41
N ALA A 108 -14.76 9.75 -8.20
CA ALA A 108 -14.37 10.70 -9.25
C ALA A 108 -13.33 10.13 -10.23
N LEU A 109 -13.68 9.01 -10.85
CA LEU A 109 -12.99 8.40 -11.98
C LEU A 109 -14.03 8.11 -13.06
N ASP A 110 -13.59 7.87 -14.29
CA ASP A 110 -14.50 7.41 -15.32
C ASP A 110 -15.12 6.06 -14.95
N SER A 111 -16.42 5.89 -15.25
CA SER A 111 -17.20 4.72 -14.85
C SER A 111 -16.62 3.40 -15.39
N THR A 112 -15.98 3.45 -16.55
CA THR A 112 -15.29 2.30 -17.16
C THR A 112 -14.09 1.88 -16.32
N THR A 113 -13.23 2.82 -15.89
CA THR A 113 -12.11 2.54 -15.00
C THR A 113 -12.57 1.96 -13.68
N VAL A 114 -13.61 2.55 -13.07
CA VAL A 114 -14.18 2.05 -11.82
C VAL A 114 -14.66 0.61 -11.98
N SER A 115 -15.51 0.36 -12.98
CA SER A 115 -16.04 -0.96 -13.30
C SER A 115 -14.93 -1.97 -13.58
N HIS A 116 -13.91 -1.60 -14.36
CA HIS A 116 -12.81 -2.50 -14.68
C HIS A 116 -11.98 -2.89 -13.45
N ILE A 117 -11.76 -1.98 -12.50
CA ILE A 117 -11.05 -2.29 -11.26
C ILE A 117 -11.92 -3.19 -10.37
N ILE A 118 -13.18 -2.83 -10.13
CA ILE A 118 -14.08 -3.55 -9.23
C ILE A 118 -14.42 -4.96 -9.73
N ASN A 119 -14.50 -5.14 -11.06
CA ASN A 119 -14.77 -6.43 -11.67
C ASN A 119 -13.50 -7.23 -11.99
N GLY A 120 -12.32 -6.78 -11.55
CA GLY A 120 -11.06 -7.52 -11.72
C GLY A 120 -10.53 -7.56 -13.16
N ARG A 121 -11.04 -6.70 -14.05
CA ARG A 121 -10.52 -6.54 -15.42
C ARG A 121 -9.25 -5.68 -15.47
N ARG A 122 -9.00 -4.86 -14.43
CA ARG A 122 -7.80 -4.04 -14.28
C ARG A 122 -7.12 -4.31 -12.93
N ASN A 123 -6.05 -5.11 -12.95
CA ASN A 123 -5.34 -5.58 -11.74
C ASN A 123 -3.94 -4.94 -11.55
N ASN A 124 -3.64 -3.84 -12.24
CA ASN A 124 -2.41 -3.08 -12.00
C ASN A 124 -2.62 -1.56 -12.13
N PRO A 125 -3.61 -0.98 -11.44
CA PRO A 125 -3.80 0.47 -11.41
C PRO A 125 -2.65 1.19 -10.69
N THR A 126 -2.61 2.51 -10.84
CA THR A 126 -1.66 3.36 -10.10
C THR A 126 -2.15 3.61 -8.68
N ILE A 127 -1.25 3.95 -7.76
CA ILE A 127 -1.62 4.30 -6.38
C ILE A 127 -2.53 5.53 -6.35
N SER A 128 -2.29 6.55 -7.17
CA SER A 128 -3.22 7.69 -7.24
C SER A 128 -4.62 7.27 -7.70
N THR A 129 -4.74 6.30 -8.62
CA THR A 129 -6.05 5.76 -9.02
C THR A 129 -6.74 5.05 -7.87
N LEU A 130 -6.01 4.21 -7.12
CA LEU A 130 -6.55 3.48 -5.97
C LEU A 130 -6.91 4.42 -4.81
N HIS A 131 -6.13 5.48 -4.61
CA HIS A 131 -6.37 6.47 -3.56
C HIS A 131 -7.73 7.15 -3.72
N GLN A 132 -8.19 7.38 -4.95
CA GLN A 132 -9.55 7.92 -5.19
C GLN A 132 -10.63 7.00 -4.59
N PHE A 133 -10.50 5.68 -4.68
CA PHE A 133 -11.46 4.77 -4.04
C PHE A 133 -11.44 4.94 -2.52
N ALA A 134 -10.25 5.03 -1.92
CA ALA A 134 -10.10 5.21 -0.48
C ALA A 134 -10.73 6.53 0.00
N GLU A 135 -10.43 7.62 -0.69
CA GLU A 135 -10.96 8.97 -0.41
C GLU A 135 -12.50 8.98 -0.43
N TYR A 136 -13.12 8.44 -1.49
CA TYR A 136 -14.57 8.40 -1.62
C TYR A 136 -15.27 7.36 -0.72
N SER A 137 -14.51 6.44 -0.12
CA SER A 137 -15.04 5.48 0.86
C SER A 137 -14.71 5.82 2.31
N ASN A 138 -14.20 7.03 2.56
CA ASN A 138 -13.81 7.50 3.90
C ASN A 138 -12.94 6.48 4.66
N THR A 139 -12.00 5.88 3.93
CA THR A 139 -11.06 4.87 4.43
C THR A 139 -9.66 5.20 3.93
N SER A 140 -8.67 4.38 4.30
CA SER A 140 -7.28 4.54 3.83
C SER A 140 -6.87 3.41 2.90
N LEU A 141 -5.83 3.63 2.10
CA LEU A 141 -5.21 2.52 1.35
C LEU A 141 -4.63 1.47 2.29
N SER A 142 -4.17 1.87 3.48
CA SER A 142 -3.75 0.92 4.52
C SER A 142 -4.91 -0.03 4.87
N GLU A 143 -6.11 0.47 5.20
CA GLU A 143 -7.27 -0.39 5.48
C GLU A 143 -7.67 -1.27 4.30
N LEU A 144 -7.69 -0.72 3.08
CA LEU A 144 -8.10 -1.47 1.90
C LEU A 144 -7.13 -2.59 1.51
N PHE A 145 -5.87 -2.53 1.92
CA PHE A 145 -4.86 -3.55 1.61
C PHE A 145 -4.58 -4.53 2.75
N LYS A 146 -5.30 -4.47 3.88
CA LYS A 146 -5.20 -5.49 4.93
C LYS A 146 -5.78 -6.81 4.46
N THR A 147 -4.97 -7.86 4.51
CA THR A 147 -5.41 -9.25 4.33
C THR A 147 -6.22 -9.72 5.55
N GLU A 148 -6.87 -10.87 5.45
CA GLU A 148 -7.54 -11.46 6.62
C GLU A 148 -6.55 -11.82 7.74
N ILE A 149 -5.34 -12.26 7.38
CA ILE A 149 -4.27 -12.53 8.36
C ILE A 149 -3.88 -11.25 9.10
N ASP A 150 -3.70 -10.14 8.38
CA ASP A 150 -3.37 -8.85 9.00
C ASP A 150 -4.45 -8.41 10.00
N LYS A 151 -5.73 -8.57 9.64
CA LYS A 151 -6.87 -8.24 10.51
C LYS A 151 -6.90 -9.10 11.77
N ILE A 152 -6.62 -10.40 11.65
CA ILE A 152 -6.54 -11.33 12.79
C ILE A 152 -5.44 -10.89 13.76
N ILE A 153 -4.24 -10.59 13.25
CA ILE A 153 -3.10 -10.16 14.07
C ILE A 153 -3.41 -8.84 14.80
N ILE A 154 -4.01 -7.87 14.10
CA ILE A 154 -4.41 -6.58 14.72
C ILE A 154 -5.39 -6.82 15.86
N LYS A 155 -6.43 -7.63 15.62
CA LYS A 155 -7.45 -7.92 16.62
C LYS A 155 -6.88 -8.62 17.86
N GLN A 156 -5.99 -9.59 17.67
CA GLN A 156 -5.34 -10.29 18.79
C GLN A 156 -4.55 -9.31 19.67
N LYS A 157 -3.86 -8.35 19.07
CA LYS A 157 -3.10 -7.34 19.82
C LYS A 157 -3.96 -6.36 20.58
N GLU A 158 -5.07 -5.94 19.98
CA GLU A 158 -6.04 -5.08 20.66
C GLU A 158 -6.68 -5.79 21.87
N GLU A 159 -6.78 -7.12 21.83
CA GLU A 159 -7.26 -7.95 22.95
C GLU A 159 -6.17 -8.19 24.02
N ASP A 160 -4.89 -8.32 23.64
CA ASP A 160 -3.76 -8.51 24.56
C ASP A 160 -3.37 -7.23 25.34
N ASP A 161 -3.73 -6.05 24.81
CA ASP A 161 -3.48 -4.73 25.44
C ASP A 161 -4.59 -4.31 26.45
N ILE A 162 -5.58 -5.18 26.73
CA ILE A 162 -6.70 -4.98 27.69
C ILE A 162 -6.48 -5.83 28.96
#